data_AF-A0A965GB50-F1
#
_entry.id   AF-A0A965GB50-F1
#
_cell.length_a   1.000
_cell.length_b   1.000
_cell.length_c   1.000
_cell.angle_alpha   90.00
_cell.angle_beta   90.00
_cell.angle_gamma   90.00
#
_symmetry.space_group_name_H-M   'P 1'
#
loop_
_entity.id
_entity.type
_entity.pdbx_description
1 polymer ?
#
loop_
_entity_poly.entity_id
_entity_poly.type
_entity_poly.pdbx_seq_one_letter_code
_entity_poly.pdbx_strand_id
1 'polypeptide(L)' 'VDNVIVTNTLPIDASKQFEKLTVLSIAPLIARAVSSVFNDDSVTSLFDGHV' A
#
# COMPACT_ATOMS: atom_id res chain seq x y z
N VAL A 1 -20.14 -4.06 9.85
CA VAL A 1 -18.79 -3.97 9.26
C VAL A 1 -18.01 -5.16 9.78
N ASP A 2 -17.64 -6.06 8.88
CA ASP A 2 -17.04 -7.33 9.27
C ASP A 2 -15.52 -7.23 9.40
N ASN A 3 -14.88 -6.43 8.55
CA ASN A 3 -13.44 -6.12 8.61
C ASN A 3 -13.17 -4.69 8.15
N VAL A 4 -12.06 -4.11 8.63
CA VAL A 4 -11.48 -2.85 8.17
C VAL A 4 -10.10 -3.16 7.61
N ILE A 5 -9.87 -2.88 6.33
CA ILE A 5 -8.59 -3.13 5.67
C ILE A 5 -7.95 -1.79 5.32
N VAL A 6 -6.70 -1.60 5.76
CA VAL A 6 -5.91 -0.38 5.50
C VAL A 6 -4.51 -0.75 5.05
N THR A 7 -3.80 0.22 4.47
CA THR A 7 -2.36 0.11 4.21
C THR A 7 -1.54 0.72 5.34
N ASN A 8 -0.30 0.27 5.51
CA ASN A 8 0.67 0.86 6.44
C ASN A 8 1.32 2.17 5.92
N THR A 9 0.56 3.05 5.26
CA THR A 9 1.04 4.35 4.74
C THR A 9 1.29 5.36 5.87
N LEU A 10 0.60 5.20 6.99
CA LEU A 10 0.81 5.96 8.22
C LEU A 10 1.00 4.99 9.39
N PRO A 11 1.78 5.37 10.41
CA PRO A 11 1.87 4.59 11.64
C PRO A 11 0.49 4.52 12.32
N ILE A 12 0.16 3.33 12.81
CA ILE A 12 -1.10 3.10 13.54
C ILE A 12 -0.76 3.00 15.03
N ASP A 13 -1.28 3.95 15.80
CA ASP A 13 -1.15 3.93 17.26
C ASP A 13 -1.77 2.66 17.85
N ALA A 14 -1.18 2.12 18.92
CA ALA A 14 -1.69 0.92 19.58
C ALA A 14 -3.15 1.06 20.06
N SER A 15 -3.59 2.27 20.44
CA SER A 15 -4.97 2.55 20.85
C SER A 15 -5.98 2.47 19.69
N LYS A 16 -5.51 2.46 18.44
CA LYS A 16 -6.32 2.36 17.23
C LYS A 16 -6.25 0.95 16.61
N GLN A 17 -5.57 0.01 17.26
CA GLN A 17 -5.57 -1.39 16.86
C GLN A 17 -6.76 -2.12 17.49
N PHE A 18 -7.50 -2.86 16.66
CA PHE A 18 -8.68 -3.61 17.06
C PHE A 18 -8.78 -4.91 16.26
N GLU A 19 -9.51 -5.90 16.79
CA GLU A 19 -9.53 -7.28 16.28
C GLU A 19 -9.84 -7.39 14.78
N LYS A 20 -10.72 -6.53 14.27
CA LYS A 20 -11.18 -6.54 12.87
C LYS A 20 -10.33 -5.68 11.93
N LEU A 21 -9.20 -5.15 12.39
CA LEU A 21 -8.29 -4.34 11.58
C LEU A 21 -7.25 -5.23 10.90
N THR A 22 -7.22 -5.21 9.57
CA THR A 22 -6.16 -5.82 8.76
C THR A 22 -5.29 -4.73 8.16
N VAL A 23 -3.98 -4.84 8.34
CA VAL A 23 -3.00 -3.91 7.79
C VAL A 23 -2.22 -4.59 6.67
N LEU A 24 -2.32 -4.06 5.46
CA LEU A 24 -1.57 -4.52 4.30
C LEU A 24 -0.33 -3.65 4.11
N SER A 25 0.77 -4.28 3.70
CA SER A 25 1.99 -3.53 3.36
C SER A 25 1.87 -2.93 1.96
N ILE A 26 2.01 -1.61 1.85
CA ILE A 26 2.11 -0.91 0.56
C ILE A 26 3.55 -0.89 0.02
N ALA A 27 4.52 -1.30 0.84
CA ALA A 27 5.95 -1.18 0.54
C ALA A 27 6.37 -1.74 -0.84
N PRO A 28 5.85 -2.90 -1.30
CA PRO A 28 6.22 -3.41 -2.64
C PRO A 28 5.80 -2.49 -3.78
N LEU A 29 4.64 -1.81 -3.67
CA LEU A 29 4.18 -0.87 -4.69
C LEU A 29 5.05 0.39 -4.72
N ILE A 30 5.36 0.93 -3.53
CA ILE A 30 6.25 2.10 -3.40
C ILE A 30 7.65 1.76 -3.91
N ALA A 31 8.20 0.59 -3.57
CA ALA A 31 9.51 0.16 -4.04
C ALA A 31 9.58 0.08 -5.58
N ARG A 32 8.53 -0.47 -6.22
CA ARG A 32 8.44 -0.50 -7.68
C ARG A 32 8.36 0.92 -8.27
N ALA A 33 7.57 1.82 -7.66
CA ALA A 33 7.49 3.22 -8.11
C ALA A 33 8.84 3.93 -8.05
N VAL A 34 9.58 3.77 -6.94
CA VAL A 34 10.93 4.33 -6.79
C VAL A 34 11.87 3.76 -7.85
N SER A 35 11.84 2.44 -8.07
CA SER A 35 12.65 1.80 -9.12
C SER A 35 12.31 2.31 -10.52
N SER A 36 11.02 2.48 -10.85
CA SER A 36 10.60 2.99 -12.16
C SER A 36 11.08 4.42 -12.40
N VAL A 37 10.93 5.30 -11.40
CA VAL A 37 11.46 6.68 -11.48
C VAL A 37 12.98 6.68 -11.66
N PHE A 38 13.69 5.80 -10.97
CA PHE A 38 15.15 5.71 -11.10
C PHE A 38 15.61 5.23 -12.47
N ASN A 39 14.83 4.35 -13.11
CA ASN A 39 15.17 3.77 -14.42
C ASN A 39 14.57 4.55 -15.61
N ASP A 40 13.98 5.73 -15.40
CA ASP A 40 13.20 6.47 -16.41
C ASP A 40 12.07 5.63 -17.07
N ASP A 41 11.59 4.61 -16.35
CA ASP A 41 10.46 3.77 -16.76
C ASP A 41 9.12 4.44 -16.39
N SER A 42 8.07 4.16 -17.17
CA SER A 42 6.74 4.70 -16.86
C SER A 42 6.14 4.09 -15.59
N VAL A 43 5.80 4.95 -14.63
CA VAL A 43 5.04 4.58 -13.42
C VAL A 43 3.58 4.22 -13.70
N THR A 44 3.03 4.56 -14.87
CA THR A 44 1.64 4.22 -15.23
C THR A 44 1.42 2.71 -15.28
N SER A 45 2.45 1.96 -15.67
CA SER A 45 2.45 0.49 -15.73
C SER A 45 2.25 -0.18 -14.36
N LEU A 46 2.45 0.55 -13.26
CA LEU A 46 2.23 0.06 -11.90
C LEU A 46 0.74 -0.03 -11.54
N PHE A 47 -0.11 0.65 -12.31
CA PHE A 47 -1.54 0.79 -12.07
C PHE A 47 -2.42 0.14 -13.16
N ASP A 48 -1.83 -0.62 -14.09
CA ASP A 48 -2.55 -1.34 -15.17
C ASP A 48 -3.30 -2.61 -14.69
N GLY A 49 -3.69 -2.68 -13.41
CA GLY A 49 -4.38 -3.82 -12.81
C GLY A 49 -5.91 -3.72 -12.90
N HIS A 50 -6.50 -4.53 -13.80
CA HIS A 50 -7.90 -4.97 -13.93
C HIS A 50 -9.00 -4.03 -13.41
N VAL A 51 -9.64 -3.31 -14.35
CA VAL A 51 -11.05 -2.89 -14.20
C VAL A 51 -11.98 -4.09 -14.30
#